data_AF-A0A519NLN4-F1
#
_entry.id   AF-A0A519NLN4-F1
#
_cell.length_a   1.000
_cell.length_b   1.000
_cell.length_c   1.000
_cell.angle_alpha   90.00
_cell.angle_beta   90.00
_cell.angle_gamma   90.00
#
_symmetry.space_group_name_H-M   'P 1'
#
loop_
_entity.id
_entity.type
_entity.pdbx_description
1 polymer ?
#
loop_
_entity_poly.entity_id
_entity_poly.type
_entity_poly.pdbx_seq_one_letter_code
_entity_poly.pdbx_strand_id
1 'polypeptide(L)' 'MKFAGILFMLISFCMQIKAATFTVLNNSNAGTGSLRQAILDANTNGVTVQDYIIFNINALAADDATISLTEA' A
#
# COMPACT_ATOMS: atom_id res chain seq x y z
N MET A 1 -3.12 -28.21 28.43
CA MET A 1 -2.26 -27.00 28.44
C MET A 1 -1.07 -27.08 27.49
N LYS A 2 -0.42 -28.25 27.30
CA LYS A 2 0.75 -28.39 26.40
C LYS A 2 0.45 -28.20 24.89
N PHE A 3 -0.74 -28.57 24.41
CA PHE A 3 -1.13 -28.41 23.00
C PHE A 3 -1.52 -26.98 22.61
N ALA A 4 -1.91 -26.15 23.57
CA ALA A 4 -2.30 -24.76 23.32
C ALA A 4 -1.10 -23.88 22.92
N GLY A 5 0.08 -24.15 23.47
CA GLY A 5 1.31 -23.42 23.11
C GLY A 5 1.78 -23.70 21.68
N ILE A 6 1.63 -24.94 21.20
CA ILE A 6 1.95 -25.33 19.81
C ILE A 6 0.98 -24.67 18.82
N LEU A 7 -0.31 -24.62 19.17
CA LEU A 7 -1.32 -23.96 18.33
C LEU A 7 -1.08 -22.44 18.24
N PHE A 8 -0.70 -21.79 19.34
CA PHE A 8 -0.36 -20.36 19.36
C PHE A 8 0.88 -20.05 18.50
N MET A 9 1.91 -20.90 18.56
CA MET A 9 3.14 -20.76 17.76
C MET A 9 2.90 -20.95 16.25
N LEU A 10 2.01 -21.87 15.86
CA LEU A 10 1.60 -22.09 14.46
C LEU A 10 0.77 -20.93 13.91
N ILE A 11 -0.06 -20.28 14.74
CA ILE A 11 -0.87 -19.11 14.35
C ILE A 11 0.02 -17.87 14.14
N SER A 12 1.05 -17.66 14.96
CA SER A 12 2.01 -16.55 14.77
C SER A 12 2.89 -16.70 13.52
N PHE A 13 3.22 -17.91 13.09
CA PHE A 13 4.00 -18.16 11.88
C PHE A 13 3.22 -17.88 10.58
N CYS A 14 1.90 -17.75 10.67
CA CYS A 14 1.02 -17.40 9.54
C CYS A 14 1.02 -15.90 9.21
N MET A 15 1.76 -15.05 9.95
CA MET A 15 1.94 -13.64 9.55
C MET A 15 2.76 -13.59 8.27
N GLN A 16 2.03 -13.62 7.16
CA GLN A 16 2.49 -13.58 5.79
C GLN A 16 3.44 -12.41 5.58
N ILE A 17 4.69 -12.75 5.29
CA ILE A 17 5.70 -11.88 4.70
C ILE A 17 5.15 -11.47 3.32
N LYS A 18 4.53 -10.28 3.23
CA LYS A 18 3.95 -9.77 1.98
C LYS A 18 4.78 -8.61 1.44
N ALA A 19 5.52 -8.86 0.36
CA ALA A 19 5.91 -7.79 -0.54
C ALA A 19 4.68 -7.39 -1.37
N ALA A 20 4.21 -6.16 -1.24
CA ALA A 20 3.09 -5.64 -2.02
C ALA A 20 3.55 -4.57 -3.00
N THR A 21 2.88 -4.53 -4.16
CA THR A 21 3.03 -3.47 -5.14
C THR A 21 1.73 -2.69 -5.21
N PHE A 22 1.80 -1.39 -4.93
CA PHE A 22 0.67 -0.47 -5.04
C PHE A 22 0.84 0.41 -6.27
N THR A 23 -0.18 0.47 -7.11
CA THR A 23 -0.11 1.21 -8.38
C THR A 23 -0.88 2.51 -8.28
N VAL A 24 -0.20 3.62 -8.52
CA VAL A 24 -0.79 4.94 -8.67
C VAL A 24 -1.25 5.13 -10.11
N LEU A 25 -2.54 5.44 -10.29
CA LEU A 25 -3.24 5.50 -11.57
C LEU A 25 -3.73 6.90 -11.93
N ASN A 26 -3.83 7.80 -10.96
CA ASN A 26 -4.29 9.18 -11.17
C ASN A 26 -3.60 10.17 -10.20
N ASN A 27 -3.69 11.45 -10.54
CA ASN A 27 -3.18 12.57 -9.75
C ASN A 27 -4.22 13.14 -8.75
N SER A 28 -5.33 12.43 -8.51
CA SER A 28 -6.29 12.85 -7.49
C SER A 28 -5.61 12.82 -6.12
N ASN A 29 -5.95 13.79 -5.27
CA ASN A 29 -5.35 13.91 -3.94
C ASN A 29 -5.73 12.77 -2.99
N ALA A 30 -6.87 12.11 -3.21
CA ALA A 30 -7.36 11.00 -2.43
C ALA A 30 -8.22 10.04 -3.28
N GLY A 31 -8.60 8.91 -2.71
CA GLY A 31 -9.43 7.90 -3.34
C GLY A 31 -8.65 6.83 -4.11
N THR A 32 -9.37 5.87 -4.68
CA THR A 32 -8.78 4.73 -5.40
C THR A 32 -7.86 5.18 -6.53
N GLY A 33 -6.64 4.62 -6.56
CA GLY A 33 -5.64 4.95 -7.57
C GLY A 33 -4.82 6.21 -7.30
N SER A 34 -5.09 6.95 -6.21
CA SER A 34 -4.26 8.09 -5.79
C SER A 34 -2.96 7.66 -5.10
N LEU A 35 -1.96 8.54 -5.11
CA LEU A 35 -0.73 8.36 -4.32
C LEU A 35 -1.04 8.26 -2.81
N ARG A 36 -1.97 9.06 -2.30
CA ARG A 36 -2.34 9.03 -0.88
C ARG A 36 -2.89 7.66 -0.47
N GLN A 37 -3.76 7.07 -1.29
CA GLN A 37 -4.29 5.74 -1.00
C GLN A 37 -3.18 4.68 -1.05
N ALA A 38 -2.29 4.74 -2.05
CA ALA A 38 -1.16 3.80 -2.13
C ALA A 38 -0.25 3.86 -0.90
N ILE A 39 0.01 5.05 -0.35
CA ILE A 39 0.78 5.22 0.89
C ILE A 39 0.03 4.64 2.10
N LEU A 40 -1.29 4.87 2.21
CA LEU A 40 -2.10 4.30 3.28
C LEU A 40 -2.12 2.77 3.24
N ASP A 41 -2.26 2.20 2.04
CA ASP A 41 -2.27 0.76 1.84
C ASP A 41 -0.90 0.15 2.18
N ALA A 42 0.21 0.77 1.76
CA ALA A 42 1.56 0.35 2.10
C ALA A 42 1.82 0.41 3.62
N ASN A 43 1.42 1.50 4.28
CA ASN A 43 1.53 1.61 5.73
C ASN A 43 0.71 0.54 6.47
N THR A 44 -0.41 0.09 5.89
CA THR A 44 -1.26 -0.96 6.46
C THR A 44 -0.69 -2.36 6.22
N ASN A 45 0.07 -2.55 5.14
CA ASN A 45 0.68 -3.84 4.79
C ASN A 45 1.84 -4.22 5.74
N GLY A 46 2.49 -3.23 6.35
CA GLY A 46 3.52 -3.41 7.39
C GLY A 46 4.94 -3.12 6.91
N VAL A 47 5.94 -3.46 7.72
CA VAL A 47 7.36 -3.09 7.47
C VAL A 47 8.33 -4.27 7.44
N THR A 48 7.82 -5.50 7.56
CA THR A 48 8.63 -6.72 7.55
C THR A 48 9.26 -7.01 6.19
N VAL A 49 8.66 -6.51 5.11
CA VAL A 49 9.16 -6.59 3.74
C VAL A 49 9.01 -5.23 3.11
N GLN A 50 9.92 -4.90 2.18
CA GLN A 50 9.81 -3.70 1.40
C GLN A 50 8.63 -3.80 0.42
N ASP A 51 7.76 -2.79 0.47
CA ASP A 51 6.74 -2.54 -0.53
C ASP A 51 7.24 -1.61 -1.64
N TYR A 52 6.56 -1.67 -2.79
CA TYR A 52 6.83 -0.82 -3.93
C TYR A 52 5.59 -0.02 -4.31
N ILE A 53 5.74 1.30 -4.45
CA ILE A 53 4.74 2.16 -5.07
C ILE A 53 5.22 2.45 -6.50
N ILE A 54 4.43 2.02 -7.49
CA ILE A 54 4.72 2.21 -8.91
C ILE A 54 3.72 3.20 -9.50
N PHE A 55 4.22 4.16 -10.27
CA PHE A 55 3.38 5.09 -11.01
C PHE A 55 3.08 4.52 -12.39
N ASN A 56 1.81 4.25 -12.66
CA ASN A 56 1.29 3.91 -13.98
C ASN A 56 0.27 4.96 -14.41
N ILE A 57 0.72 6.22 -14.43
CA ILE A 57 -0.03 7.36 -14.94
C ILE A 57 0.42 7.61 -16.38
N ASN A 58 -0.55 7.76 -17.28
CA ASN A 58 -0.28 8.26 -18.63
C ASN A 58 -0.25 9.79 -18.60
N ALA A 59 0.91 10.36 -18.27
CA ALA A 59 1.11 11.81 -18.21
C ALA A 59 1.67 12.33 -19.55
N LEU A 60 0.96 13.26 -20.16
CA LEU A 60 1.38 13.98 -21.36
C LEU A 60 1.89 15.39 -21.02
N ALA A 61 1.49 15.92 -19.87
CA ALA A 61 1.92 17.19 -19.31
C ALA A 61 2.20 17.10 -17.80
N ALA A 62 2.87 18.12 -17.25
CA ALA A 62 3.15 18.19 -15.81
C ALA A 62 1.88 18.18 -14.95
N ASP A 63 0.78 18.74 -15.45
CA ASP A 63 -0.50 18.80 -14.75
C ASP A 63 -1.09 17.39 -14.55
N ASP A 64 -0.90 16.46 -15.49
CA ASP A 64 -1.38 15.08 -15.39
C ASP A 64 -0.72 14.29 -14.25
N ALA A 65 0.44 14.74 -13.79
CA ALA A 65 1.21 14.16 -12.68
C ALA A 65 1.29 15.10 -11.46
N THR A 66 0.58 16.23 -11.47
CA THR A 66 0.54 17.18 -10.35
C THR A 66 -0.69 16.94 -9.48
N ILE A 67 -0.48 16.77 -8.18
CA ILE A 67 -1.57 16.64 -7.21
C ILE A 67 -1.95 18.04 -6.72
N SER A 68 -3.16 18.48 -7.04
CA SER A 68 -3.73 19.71 -6.47
C SER A 68 -4.24 19.43 -5.06
N LEU A 69 -3.84 20.25 -4.08
CA LEU A 69 -4.26 20.11 -2.66
C LEU A 69 -5.42 21.03 -2.29
N THR A 70 -5.72 22.00 -3.16
CA THR A 70 -6.92 22.81 -3.08
C THR A 70 -8.05 22.01 -3.72
N GLU A 71 -8.70 21.16 -2.93
CA GLU A 71 -9.95 20.53 -3.34
C GLU A 71 -10.99 21.65 -3.60
N ALA A 72 -11.71 21.57 -4.73
CA ALA A 72 -12.85 22.43 -5.02
C ALA A 72 -14.10 21.96 -4.26
#